data_AF-A0A1H7M447-F1
#
_entry.id   AF-A0A1H7M447-F1
#
_cell.length_a   1.000
_cell.length_b   1.000
_cell.length_c   1.000
_cell.angle_alpha   90.00
_cell.angle_beta   90.00
_cell.angle_gamma   90.00
#
_symmetry.space_group_name_H-M   'P 1'
#
loop_
_entity.id
_entity.type
_entity.pdbx_description
1 polymer ?
#
loop_
_entity_poly.entity_id
_entity_poly.type
_entity_poly.pdbx_seq_one_letter_code
_entity_poly.pdbx_strand_id
1 'polypeptide(L)'
;MAENIISIILLIPVYVLLVFSYLYPQESFMLGKRWQFSEEPHASEMAIQFIKYSSEFLLAVLTTIILLVLFNNVTIRLVFFAALMLYILTRGIQLMLMK
;
A
#
# COMPACT_ATOMS: atom_id res chain seq x y z
N MET A 1 11.42 23.33 -1.44
CA MET A 1 10.17 23.24 -2.25
C MET A 1 10.34 22.36 -3.47
N ALA A 2 11.33 22.62 -4.35
CA ALA A 2 11.59 21.78 -5.52
C ALA A 2 11.92 20.31 -5.17
N GLU A 3 12.69 20.09 -4.10
CA GLU A 3 13.02 18.76 -3.59
C GLU A 3 11.76 17.92 -3.28
N ASN A 4 10.80 18.50 -2.56
CA ASN A 4 9.53 17.82 -2.22
C ASN A 4 8.74 17.43 -3.48
N ILE A 5 8.76 18.26 -4.52
CA ILE A 5 8.05 17.99 -5.79
C ILE A 5 8.71 16.81 -6.51
N ILE A 6 10.04 16.81 -6.60
CA ILE A 6 10.80 15.71 -7.22
C ILE A 6 10.55 14.40 -6.45
N SER A 7 10.56 14.43 -5.12
CA SER A 7 10.24 13.27 -4.29
C SER A 7 8.83 12.74 -4.56
N ILE A 8 7.82 13.61 -4.69
CA ILE A 8 6.45 13.19 -5.00
C ILE A 8 6.37 12.54 -6.38
N ILE A 9 7.03 13.12 -7.40
CA ILE A 9 7.04 12.56 -8.76
C ILE A 9 7.64 11.15 -8.77
N LEU A 10 8.73 10.93 -8.03
CA LEU A 10 9.36 9.61 -7.91
C LEU A 10 8.49 8.58 -7.17
N LEU A 11 7.56 9.04 -6.32
CA LEU A 11 6.61 8.16 -5.62
C LEU A 11 5.39 7.80 -6.48
N ILE A 12 5.11 8.51 -7.58
CA ILE A 12 3.96 8.20 -8.45
C ILE A 12 3.99 6.75 -8.97
N PRO A 13 5.10 6.25 -9.55
CA PRO A 13 5.16 4.86 -10.00
C PRO A 13 4.92 3.85 -8.88
N VAL A 14 5.42 4.13 -7.67
CA VAL A 14 5.19 3.28 -6.49
C VAL A 14 3.72 3.28 -6.11
N TYR A 15 3.07 4.45 -6.10
CA TYR A 15 1.65 4.57 -5.80
C TYR A 15 0.80 3.81 -6.83
N VAL A 16 1.10 3.95 -8.12
CA VAL A 16 0.42 3.24 -9.21
C VAL A 16 0.60 1.74 -9.08
N LEU A 17 1.82 1.28 -8.77
CA LEU A 17 2.09 -0.15 -8.53
C LEU A 17 1.28 -0.68 -7.34
N LEU A 18 1.21 0.05 -6.23
CA LEU A 18 0.43 -0.38 -5.06
C LEU A 18 -1.08 -0.45 -5.37
N VAL A 19 -1.61 0.51 -6.12
CA VAL A 19 -3.01 0.46 -6.59
C VAL A 19 -3.23 -0.74 -7.50
N PHE A 20 -2.31 -0.98 -8.44
CA PHE A 20 -2.35 -2.16 -9.30
C PHE A 20 -2.32 -3.46 -8.48
N SER A 21 -1.42 -3.57 -7.50
CA SER A 21 -1.32 -4.73 -6.60
C SER A 21 -2.57 -4.96 -5.77
N TYR A 22 -3.29 -3.90 -5.41
CA TYR A 22 -4.56 -4.02 -4.69
C TYR A 22 -5.71 -4.52 -5.59
N LEU A 23 -5.78 -4.03 -6.84
CA LEU A 23 -6.83 -4.39 -7.80
C LEU A 23 -6.60 -5.75 -8.46
N TYR A 24 -5.33 -6.07 -8.76
CA TYR A 24 -4.89 -7.27 -9.49
C TYR A 24 -3.81 -8.02 -8.69
N PRO A 25 -4.14 -8.54 -7.48
CA PRO A 25 -3.17 -9.14 -6.57
C PRO A 25 -2.52 -10.40 -7.14
N GLN A 26 -3.25 -11.19 -7.94
CA GLN A 26 -2.73 -12.40 -8.59
C GLN A 26 -1.64 -12.04 -9.61
N GLU A 27 -1.95 -11.10 -10.49
CA GLU A 27 -1.05 -10.61 -11.54
C GLU A 27 0.17 -9.95 -10.91
N SER A 28 -0.03 -9.16 -9.85
CA SER A 28 1.04 -8.53 -9.10
C SER A 28 1.94 -9.55 -8.38
N PHE A 29 1.40 -10.64 -7.83
CA PHE A 29 2.21 -11.69 -7.19
C PHE A 29 3.15 -12.38 -8.19
N MET A 30 2.64 -12.59 -9.40
CA MET A 30 3.31 -13.30 -10.48
C MET A 30 4.20 -12.40 -11.35
N LEU A 31 4.16 -11.09 -11.13
CA LEU A 31 4.96 -10.13 -11.87
C LEU A 31 6.45 -10.47 -11.73
N GLY A 32 7.12 -10.70 -12.85
CA GLY A 32 8.53 -11.11 -12.87
C GLY A 32 8.83 -12.55 -12.44
N LYS A 33 7.82 -13.37 -12.13
CA LYS A 33 7.98 -14.80 -11.76
C LYS A 33 7.43 -15.77 -12.80
N ARG A 34 6.57 -15.32 -13.71
CA ARG A 34 5.91 -16.19 -14.72
C ARG A 34 6.87 -17.01 -15.57
N TRP A 35 8.09 -16.51 -15.83
CA TRP A 35 9.09 -17.20 -16.63
C TRP A 35 9.75 -18.41 -15.93
N GLN A 36 9.57 -18.56 -14.61
CA GLN A 36 10.19 -19.61 -13.81
C GLN A 36 9.42 -20.95 -13.86
N PHE A 37 8.19 -20.93 -14.37
CA PHE A 37 7.28 -22.07 -14.35
C PHE A 37 7.02 -22.56 -15.77
N SER A 38 6.97 -23.88 -15.95
CA SER A 38 6.63 -24.52 -17.23
C SER A 38 5.12 -24.49 -17.54
N GLU A 39 4.30 -24.28 -16.51
CA GLU A 39 2.84 -24.21 -16.58
C GLU A 39 2.36 -22.89 -15.95
N GLU A 40 1.10 -22.52 -16.20
CA GLU A 40 0.53 -21.28 -15.67
C GLU A 40 0.42 -21.35 -14.13
N PRO A 41 1.22 -20.55 -13.39
CA PRO A 41 1.22 -20.65 -11.94
C PRO A 41 0.02 -19.90 -11.37
N HIS A 42 -0.62 -20.47 -10.35
CA HIS A 42 -1.69 -19.81 -9.59
C HIS A 42 -1.22 -19.53 -8.15
N ALA A 43 -1.35 -18.28 -7.68
CA ALA A 43 -1.08 -17.96 -6.29
C ALA A 43 -2.13 -18.58 -5.37
N SER A 44 -1.71 -18.97 -4.16
CA SER A 44 -2.64 -19.42 -3.14
C SER A 44 -3.54 -18.28 -2.67
N GLU A 45 -4.73 -18.61 -2.18
CA GLU A 45 -5.65 -17.61 -1.62
C GLU A 45 -5.01 -16.77 -0.52
N MET A 46 -4.20 -17.40 0.34
CA MET A 46 -3.43 -16.69 1.37
C MET A 46 -2.45 -15.68 0.79
N ALA A 47 -1.76 -16.01 -0.31
CA ALA A 47 -0.83 -15.09 -0.96
C ALA A 47 -1.57 -13.90 -1.61
N ILE A 48 -2.74 -14.15 -2.21
CA ILE A 48 -3.60 -13.12 -2.78
C ILE A 48 -4.09 -12.17 -1.69
N GLN A 49 -4.60 -12.72 -0.58
CA GLN A 49 -5.05 -11.92 0.57
C GLN A 49 -3.92 -11.10 1.17
N PHE A 50 -2.73 -11.70 1.33
CA PHE A 50 -1.55 -11.00 1.82
C PHE A 50 -1.17 -9.80 0.93
N ILE A 51 -1.13 -9.97 -0.39
CA ILE A 51 -0.86 -8.86 -1.30
C ILE A 51 -1.91 -7.77 -1.18
N LYS A 52 -3.19 -8.15 -1.13
CA LYS A 52 -4.27 -7.17 -1.02
C LYS A 52 -4.13 -6.34 0.26
N TYR A 53 -3.94 -6.98 1.42
CA TYR A 53 -3.80 -6.29 2.70
C TYR A 53 -2.51 -5.49 2.82
N SER A 54 -1.38 -6.03 2.34
CA SER A 54 -0.11 -5.31 2.35
C SER A 54 -0.14 -4.09 1.42
N SER A 55 -0.73 -4.22 0.23
CA SER A 55 -0.89 -3.10 -0.72
C SER A 55 -1.79 -2.02 -0.14
N GLU A 56 -2.91 -2.42 0.47
CA GLU A 56 -3.82 -1.50 1.16
C GLU A 56 -3.14 -0.76 2.32
N PHE A 57 -2.40 -1.48 3.16
CA PHE A 57 -1.63 -0.90 4.25
C PHE A 57 -0.56 0.08 3.75
N LEU A 58 0.21 -0.32 2.72
CA LEU A 58 1.24 0.52 2.12
C LEU A 58 0.65 1.76 1.45
N LEU A 59 -0.53 1.68 0.82
CA LEU A 59 -1.24 2.84 0.29
C LEU A 59 -1.62 3.83 1.39
N ALA A 60 -2.13 3.35 2.53
CA ALA A 60 -2.47 4.20 3.66
C ALA A 60 -1.23 4.91 4.24
N VAL A 61 -0.14 4.17 4.42
CA VAL A 61 1.14 4.71 4.92
C VAL A 61 1.73 5.70 3.93
N LEU A 62 1.80 5.35 2.64
CA LEU A 62 2.36 6.20 1.60
C LEU A 62 1.56 7.49 1.41
N THR A 63 0.24 7.41 1.42
CA THR A 63 -0.65 8.59 1.38
C THR A 63 -0.40 9.49 2.58
N THR A 64 -0.25 8.92 3.78
CA THR A 64 0.09 9.68 4.99
C THR A 64 1.44 10.38 4.83
N ILE A 65 2.48 9.69 4.35
CA ILE A 65 3.81 10.29 4.11
C ILE A 65 3.72 11.47 3.14
N ILE A 66 3.01 11.31 2.01
CA ILE A 66 2.84 12.38 1.02
C ILE A 66 2.17 13.61 1.66
N LEU A 67 1.13 13.40 2.47
CA LEU A 67 0.44 14.47 3.18
C LEU A 67 1.35 15.17 4.20
N LEU A 68 2.17 14.43 4.95
CA LEU A 68 3.13 15.00 5.91
C LEU A 68 4.19 15.87 5.22
N VAL A 69 4.60 15.50 4.00
CA VAL A 69 5.55 16.27 3.18
C VAL A 69 4.91 17.54 2.61
N LEU A 70 3.64 17.47 2.21
CA LEU A 70 2.90 18.61 1.66
C LEU A 70 2.52 19.64 2.73
N PHE A 71 2.11 19.20 3.92
CA PHE A 71 1.64 20.07 4.98
C PHE A 71 2.70 20.25 6.07
N ASN A 72 3.15 21.49 6.28
CA ASN A 72 4.12 21.82 7.34
C ASN A 72 3.48 22.09 8.72
N ASN A 73 2.15 22.18 8.78
CA ASN A 73 1.45 22.47 10.03
C ASN A 73 1.44 21.24 10.96
N VAL A 74 1.99 21.40 12.17
CA VAL A 74 2.13 20.31 13.16
C VAL A 74 0.78 19.70 13.55
N THR A 75 -0.26 20.51 13.70
CA THR A 75 -1.61 20.02 14.03
C THR A 75 -2.15 19.10 12.94
N ILE A 76 -1.99 19.49 11.67
CA ILE A 76 -2.41 18.66 10.51
C ILE A 76 -1.66 17.32 10.50
N ARG A 77 -0.35 17.35 10.79
CA ARG A 77 0.48 16.14 10.85
C ARG A 77 0.02 15.17 11.93
N LEU A 78 -0.29 15.68 13.12
CA LEU A 78 -0.81 14.87 14.23
C LEU A 78 -2.16 14.24 13.90
N VAL A 79 -3.06 14.98 13.23
CA VAL A 79 -4.36 14.45 12.81
C VAL A 79 -4.20 13.28 11.82
N PHE A 80 -3.36 13.43 10.80
CA PHE A 80 -3.12 12.33 9.85
C PHE A 80 -2.44 11.13 10.51
N PHE A 81 -1.51 11.36 11.43
CA PHE A 81 -0.87 10.27 12.18
C PHE A 81 -1.87 9.53 13.07
N ALA A 82 -2.74 10.25 13.77
CA ALA A 82 -3.80 9.66 14.57
C ALA A 82 -4.81 8.90 13.70
N ALA A 83 -5.19 9.45 12.54
CA ALA A 83 -6.07 8.78 11.59
C ALA A 83 -5.45 7.47 11.06
N LEU A 84 -4.16 7.48 10.73
CA LEU A 84 -3.44 6.27 10.32
C LEU A 84 -3.42 5.23 11.44
N MET A 85 -3.15 5.64 12.68
CA MET A 85 -3.16 4.73 13.84
C MET A 85 -4.55 4.10 14.05
N LEU A 86 -5.63 4.90 14.01
CA LEU A 86 -7.00 4.40 14.11
C LEU A 86 -7.35 3.43 12.98
N TYR A 87 -6.93 3.76 11.76
CA TYR A 87 -7.12 2.89 10.60
C TYR A 87 -6.41 1.54 10.77
N ILE A 88 -5.16 1.54 11.23
CA ILE A 88 -4.40 0.31 11.49
C ILE A 88 -5.06 -0.52 12.59
N LEU A 89 -5.52 0.11 13.66
CA LEU A 89 -6.21 -0.57 14.75
C LEU A 89 -7.51 -1.23 14.27
N THR A 90 -8.36 -0.48 13.57
CA THR A 90 -9.64 -0.99 13.06
C THR A 90 -9.45 -2.12 12.05
N ARG A 91 -8.52 -1.97 11.10
CA ARG A 91 -8.17 -3.06 10.17
C ARG A 91 -7.56 -4.27 10.85
N GLY A 92 -6.68 -4.07 11.83
CA GLY A 92 -6.10 -5.14 12.64
C GLY A 92 -7.17 -5.95 13.39
N ILE A 93 -8.16 -5.27 13.98
CA ILE A 93 -9.29 -5.93 14.64
C ILE A 93 -10.14 -6.72 13.64
N GLN A 94 -10.45 -6.14 12.47
CA GLN A 94 -11.22 -6.84 11.43
C GLN A 94 -10.52 -8.11 10.95
N LEU A 95 -9.20 -8.08 10.75
CA LEU A 95 -8.41 -9.25 10.39
C LEU A 95 -8.45 -10.35 11.46
N MET A 96 -8.52 -9.99 12.74
CA MET A 96 -8.66 -10.98 13.83
C MET A 96 -10.07 -11.58 13.89
N LEU A 97 -11.10 -10.81 13.54
CA LEU A 97 -12.50 -11.23 13.54
C LEU A 97 -12.90 -12.03 12.29
N MET A 98 -12.16 -11.91 11.19
CA MET A 98 -12.36 -12.68 9.95
C MET A 98 -11.72 -14.09 9.99
N LYS A 99 -11.31 -14.57 11.17
CA LYS A 99 -10.90 -15.97 11.39
C LYS A 99 -12.07 -16.92 11.45
#